data_AF-A0A3D2JAX3-F1
#
_entry.id   AF-A0A3D2JAX3-F1
#
_cell.length_a   1.000
_cell.length_b   1.000
_cell.length_c   1.000
_cell.angle_alpha   90.00
_cell.angle_beta   90.00
_cell.angle_gamma   90.00
#
_symmetry.space_group_name_H-M   'P 1'
#
loop_
_entity.id
_entity.type
_entity.pdbx_description
1 polymer ?
#
loop_
_entity_poly.entity_id
_entity_poly.type
_entity_poly.pdbx_seq_one_letter_code
_entity_poly.pdbx_strand_id
1 'polypeptide(L)' 'MSVKDGNSSCAIQDSVQHYIAPNPPGTATMYTCSTMIMQADGLHIQQCGTLGTVLIPLT' A
#
# COMPACT_ATOMS: atom_id res chain seq x y z
N MET A 1 -1.73 -3.47 6.06
CA MET A 1 -1.63 -2.89 4.70
C MET A 1 -2.74 -3.45 3.84
N SER A 2 -3.49 -2.58 3.16
CA SER A 2 -4.50 -2.98 2.17
C SER A 2 -4.24 -2.25 0.85
N VAL A 3 -4.39 -2.97 -0.26
CA VAL A 3 -4.27 -2.43 -1.62
C VAL A 3 -5.67 -2.23 -2.16
N LYS A 4 -6.01 -1.00 -2.55
CA LYS A 4 -7.30 -0.66 -3.17
C LYS A 4 -7.05 -0.29 -4.63
N ASP A 5 -7.68 -1.01 -5.53
CA ASP A 5 -7.73 -0.64 -6.95
C ASP A 5 -8.94 0.27 -7.18
N GLY A 6 -8.71 1.48 -7.68
CA GLY A 6 -9.74 2.46 -7.98
C GLY A 6 -9.70 2.85 -9.44
N ASN A 7 -10.22 1.98 -10.32
CA ASN A 7 -10.56 2.12 -11.76
C ASN A 7 -9.53 2.77 -12.74
N SER A 8 -8.53 3.49 -12.26
CA SER A 8 -7.41 4.16 -12.95
C SER A 8 -6.27 4.54 -11.98
N SER A 9 -6.41 4.32 -10.67
CA SER A 9 -5.40 4.67 -9.66
C SER A 9 -5.40 3.65 -8.53
N CYS A 10 -4.23 3.13 -8.17
CA CYS A 10 -4.06 2.18 -7.08
C CYS A 10 -3.72 2.96 -5.81
N ALA A 11 -4.26 2.58 -4.66
CA ALA A 11 -3.89 3.20 -3.39
C ALA A 11 -3.46 2.13 -2.38
N ILE A 12 -2.28 2.33 -1.79
CA ILE A 12 -1.78 1.52 -0.69
C ILE A 12 -2.15 2.24 0.60
N GLN A 13 -2.97 1.60 1.43
CA GLN A 13 -3.25 2.09 2.77
C GLN A 13 -2.39 1.32 3.77
N ASP A 14 -1.44 2.03 4.38
CA ASP A 14 -0.71 1.52 5.53
C ASP A 14 -1.45 1.91 6.81
N SER A 15 -2.22 0.94 7.31
CA SER A 15 -2.83 1.02 8.63
C SER A 15 -1.81 0.51 9.67
N VAL A 16 -1.11 1.44 10.32
CA VAL A 16 -0.30 1.10 11.50
C VAL A 16 -1.25 0.90 12.68
N GLN A 17 -1.86 -0.29 12.77
CA GLN A 17 -2.74 -0.63 13.89
C GLN A 17 -1.90 -1.05 15.10
N HIS A 18 -1.20 -0.09 15.71
CA HIS A 18 -0.67 -0.27 17.06
C HIS A 18 -1.72 0.21 18.05
N TYR A 19 -2.67 -0.65 18.39
CA TYR A 19 -3.57 -0.41 19.51
C TYR A 19 -2.87 -0.85 20.80
N ILE A 20 -2.31 0.11 21.54
CA ILE A 20 -1.80 -0.10 22.89
C ILE A 20 -2.66 0.77 23.79
N ALA A 21 -3.62 0.20 24.50
CA ALA A 21 -4.46 0.97 25.42
C ALA A 21 -3.58 1.72 26.44
N PRO A 22 -3.78 3.04 26.65
CA PRO A 22 -4.91 3.88 26.22
C PRO A 22 -4.68 4.66 24.90
N ASN A 23 -3.55 4.46 24.22
CA ASN A 23 -3.22 5.21 23.01
C ASN A 23 -4.07 4.74 21.81
N PRO A 24 -4.78 5.66 21.12
CA PRO A 24 -5.52 5.32 19.92
C PRO A 24 -4.57 4.88 18.79
N PRO A 25 -5.05 4.08 17.82
CA PRO A 25 -4.24 3.71 16.65
C PRO A 25 -3.72 4.94 15.93
N GLY A 26 -2.47 4.89 15.47
CA GLY A 26 -1.88 5.95 14.67
C GLY A 26 -2.67 6.20 13.38
N THR A 27 -2.59 7.42 12.84
CA THR A 27 -3.21 7.77 11.56
C THR A 27 -2.73 6.84 10.45
N ALA A 28 -3.66 6.19 9.76
CA ALA A 28 -3.33 5.38 8.59
C ALA A 28 -2.79 6.29 7.48
N THR A 29 -1.63 5.92 6.92
CA THR A 29 -1.04 6.66 5.81
C THR A 29 -1.53 6.05 4.50
N MET A 30 -2.04 6.88 3.59
CA MET A 30 -2.53 6.43 2.30
C MET A 30 -1.59 6.94 1.21
N TYR A 31 -1.02 6.02 0.44
CA TYR A 31 -0.12 6.29 -0.66
C TYR A 31 -0.86 6.06 -1.97
N THR A 32 -1.01 7.11 -2.76
CA THR A 32 -1.51 7.02 -4.13
C THR A 32 -0.41 6.51 -5.04
N CYS A 33 -0.71 5.47 -5.80
CA CYS A 33 0.15 4.81 -6.78
C CYS A 33 -0.45 4.94 -8.18
N SER A 34 0.39 5.09 -9.18
CA SER A 34 -0.07 5.32 -10.56
C SER A 34 -0.32 4.03 -11.32
N THR A 35 0.47 2.98 -11.06
CA THR A 35 0.41 1.74 -11.83
C THR A 35 0.59 0.52 -10.94
N MET A 36 -0.10 -0.55 -11.31
CA MET A 36 -0.02 -1.86 -10.67
C MET A 36 0.15 -2.91 -11.77
N ILE A 37 1.24 -3.69 -11.71
CA ILE A 37 1.61 -4.65 -12.75
C ILE A 37 1.95 -5.97 -12.08
N MET A 38 1.27 -7.04 -12.49
CA MET A 38 1.64 -8.39 -12.08
C MET A 38 2.78 -8.89 -12.96
N GLN A 39 3.90 -9.24 -12.33
CA GLN A 39 5.09 -9.81 -12.95
C GLN A 39 5.31 -11.24 -12.45
N ALA A 40 6.30 -11.92 -13.02
CA ALA A 40 6.59 -13.32 -12.70
C ALA A 40 7.04 -13.53 -11.24
N ASP A 41 7.61 -12.51 -10.61
CA ASP A 41 8.13 -12.52 -9.24
C ASP A 41 7.14 -11.94 -8.21
N GLY A 42 6.09 -11.26 -8.64
CA GLY A 42 5.25 -10.52 -7.72
C GLY A 42 4.29 -9.54 -8.36
N LEU A 43 3.48 -8.91 -7.52
CA LEU A 43 2.72 -7.72 -7.85
C LEU A 43 3.61 -6.49 -7.60
N HIS A 44 3.91 -5.74 -8.65
CA HIS A 44 4.69 -4.51 -8.62
C HIS A 44 3.76 -3.31 -8.67
N ILE A 45 3.71 -2.54 -7.59
CA ILE A 45 2.94 -1.30 -7.49
C ILE A 45 3.91 -0.12 -7.58
N GLN A 46 3.80 0.69 -8.61
CA GLN A 46 4.76 1.74 -8.95
C GLN A 46 4.21 3.14 -8.68
N GLN A 47 5.14 4.08 -8.49
CA GLN A 47 4.87 5.52 -8.27
C GLN A 47 3.99 5.78 -7.04
N CYS A 48 4.19 5.02 -5.95
CA CYS A 48 3.48 5.13 -4.67
C CYS A 48 3.97 6.30 -3.82
N GLY A 49 3.90 7.53 -4.34
CA GLY A 49 4.35 8.73 -3.63
C GLY A 49 5.80 8.62 -3.13
N THR A 50 6.01 8.77 -1.81
CA THR A 50 7.34 8.67 -1.18
C THR A 50 7.88 7.25 -1.06
N LEU A 51 7.05 6.22 -1.24
CA LEU A 51 7.50 4.82 -1.20
C LEU A 51 8.15 4.35 -2.50
N GLY A 52 7.96 5.08 -3.61
CA GLY A 52 8.47 4.68 -4.92
C GLY A 52 7.75 3.44 -5.45
N THR A 53 8.41 2.29 -5.43
CA THR A 53 7.88 1.01 -5.94
C THR A 53 7.73 0.02 -4.80
N VAL A 54 6.55 -0.56 -4.66
CA VAL A 54 6.22 -1.60 -3.68
C VAL A 54 6.11 -2.94 -4.40
N LEU A 55 6.90 -3.92 -3.96
CA LEU A 55 6.83 -5.31 -4.43
C LEU A 55 6.08 -6.16 -3.42
N ILE A 56 5.04 -6.85 -3.88
CA ILE A 56 4.34 -7.89 -3.12
C ILE A 56 4.69 -9.23 -3.79
N PRO A 57 5.58 -10.06 -3.19
CA PRO A 57 6.02 -11.31 -3.80
C PRO A 57 4.86 -12.29 -3.98
N LEU A 58 4.90 -13.05 -5.09
CA LEU A 58 4.08 -14.26 -5.24
C LEU A 58 4.80 -15.38 -4.48
N THR A 59 4.32 -15.68 -3.26
CA THR A 59 4.80 -16.83 -2.48
C THR A 59 4.57 -18.15 -3.19
#